data_AF-F8JJI4-F1
#
_entry.id   AF-F8JJI4-F1
#
_cell.length_a   1.000
_cell.length_b   1.000
_cell.length_c   1.000
_cell.angle_alpha   90.00
_cell.angle_beta   90.00
_cell.angle_gamma   90.00
#
_symmetry.space_group_name_H-M   'P 1'
#
loop_
_entity.id
_entity.type
_entity.pdbx_description
1 polymer ?
#
loop_
_entity_poly.entity_id
_entity_poly.type
_entity_poly.pdbx_seq_one_letter_code
_entity_poly.pdbx_strand_id
1 'polypeptide(L)'
;MNDKRMADARRAVREAADRLVEQGAALAAASAEAAEIGLVARVEDLRRAVIAASLAGVSREDLARDADVDVAVVDDLVSESAAQSS
;
A
#
# COMPACT_ATOMS: atom_id res chain seq x y z
N MET A 1 -8.85 8.14 -21.23
CA MET A 1 -8.19 8.96 -20.18
C MET A 1 -8.24 8.29 -18.80
N ASN A 2 -9.27 7.49 -18.48
CA ASN A 2 -9.34 6.70 -17.24
C ASN A 2 -8.29 5.56 -17.18
N ASP A 3 -8.01 4.89 -18.30
CA ASP A 3 -7.11 3.73 -18.34
C ASP A 3 -5.67 4.06 -17.96
N LYS A 4 -5.19 5.25 -18.35
CA LYS A 4 -3.85 5.72 -18.01
C LYS A 4 -3.72 6.05 -16.52
N ARG A 5 -4.76 6.65 -15.92
CA ARG A 5 -4.79 6.90 -14.47
C ARG A 5 -4.82 5.61 -13.68
N MET A 6 -5.58 4.61 -14.13
CA MET A 6 -5.60 3.28 -13.52
C MET A 6 -4.24 2.59 -13.65
N ALA A 7 -3.59 2.64 -14.82
CA ALA A 7 -2.26 2.07 -15.01
C ALA A 7 -1.19 2.75 -14.13
N ASP A 8 -1.25 4.08 -14.01
CA ASP A 8 -0.33 4.85 -13.15
C ASP A 8 -0.54 4.54 -11.67
N ALA A 9 -1.80 4.40 -11.23
CA ALA A 9 -2.14 4.02 -9.86
C ALA A 9 -1.65 2.60 -9.52
N ARG A 10 -1.87 1.62 -10.40
CA ARG A 10 -1.40 0.24 -10.22
C ARG A 10 0.12 0.16 -10.14
N ARG A 11 0.83 0.93 -10.97
CA ARG A 11 2.29 0.99 -10.93
C ARG A 11 2.80 1.56 -9.60
N ALA A 12 2.18 2.62 -9.09
CA ALA A 12 2.56 3.21 -7.81
C ALA A 12 2.41 2.23 -6.64
N VAL A 13 1.34 1.42 -6.64
CA VAL A 13 1.13 0.36 -5.62
C VAL A 13 2.25 -0.67 -5.69
N ARG A 14 2.59 -1.12 -6.91
CA ARG A 14 3.64 -2.12 -7.12
C ARG A 14 5.03 -1.63 -6.69
N GLU A 15 5.37 -0.40 -7.05
CA GLU A 15 6.63 0.23 -6.64
C GLU A 15 6.72 0.42 -5.12
N ALA A 16 5.61 0.71 -4.45
CA ALA A 16 5.56 0.80 -3.00
C ALA A 16 5.77 -0.57 -2.33
N ALA A 17 5.12 -1.61 -2.86
CA ALA A 17 5.25 -2.99 -2.36
C ALA A 17 6.69 -3.51 -2.52
N ASP A 18 7.30 -3.34 -3.70
CA ASP A 18 8.67 -3.76 -3.96
C ASP A 18 9.67 -3.05 -3.02
N ARG A 19 9.50 -1.74 -2.80
CA ARG A 19 10.32 -1.00 -1.83
C ARG A 19 10.16 -1.50 -0.40
N LEU A 20 8.97 -1.96 -0.02
CA LEU A 20 8.70 -2.50 1.31
C LEU A 20 9.48 -3.80 1.54
N VAL A 21 9.54 -4.67 0.54
CA VAL A 21 10.28 -5.94 0.57
C VAL A 21 11.80 -5.70 0.55
N GLU A 22 12.30 -4.88 -0.38
CA GLU A 22 13.74 -4.60 -0.48
C GLU A 22 14.28 -3.91 0.78
N GLN A 23 13.52 -2.96 1.33
CA GLN A 23 13.97 -2.21 2.50
C GLN A 23 13.72 -2.95 3.81
N GLY A 24 12.75 -3.87 3.89
CA GLY A 24 12.58 -4.78 5.03
C GLY A 24 13.81 -5.67 5.23
N ALA A 25 14.41 -6.17 4.15
CA ALA A 25 15.66 -6.93 4.21
C ALA A 25 16.86 -6.07 4.66
N ALA A 26 16.94 -4.82 4.22
CA ALA A 26 18.02 -3.90 4.60
C ALA A 26 17.89 -3.37 6.05
N LEU A 27 16.66 -3.17 6.54
CA LEU A 27 16.38 -2.68 7.91
C LEU A 27 16.49 -3.79 8.95
N ALA A 28 16.12 -5.03 8.63
CA ALA A 28 16.39 -6.17 9.50
C ALA A 28 17.90 -6.31 9.83
N ALA A 29 18.78 -5.80 8.95
CA ALA A 29 20.22 -5.74 9.17
C ALA A 29 20.69 -4.49 9.97
N ALA A 30 19.85 -3.46 10.13
CA ALA A 30 20.19 -2.18 10.74
C ALA A 30 19.27 -1.85 11.93
N SER A 31 19.50 -2.52 13.07
CA SER A 31 18.86 -2.30 14.39
C SER A 31 17.32 -2.32 14.43
N ALA A 32 16.75 -3.16 15.31
CA ALA A 32 15.31 -3.43 15.38
C ALA A 32 14.41 -2.18 15.51
N GLU A 33 14.89 -1.12 16.18
CA GLU A 33 14.11 0.10 16.44
C GLU A 33 14.03 1.01 15.19
N ALA A 34 15.12 1.11 14.42
CA ALA A 34 15.10 1.79 13.12
C ALA A 34 14.33 0.96 12.07
N ALA A 35 14.38 -0.38 12.23
CA ALA A 35 13.59 -1.31 11.44
C ALA A 35 12.08 -1.08 11.63
N GLU A 36 11.62 -0.96 12.88
CA GLU A 36 10.21 -0.76 13.21
C GLU A 36 9.68 0.59 12.73
N ILE A 37 10.41 1.70 12.97
CA ILE A 37 9.99 3.05 12.54
C ILE A 37 9.91 3.12 11.01
N GLY A 38 10.88 2.54 10.30
CA GLY A 38 10.85 2.50 8.84
C GLY A 38 9.78 1.56 8.28
N LEU A 39 9.32 0.57 9.03
CA LEU A 39 8.22 -0.31 8.63
C LEU A 39 6.88 0.42 8.76
N VAL A 40 6.65 1.12 9.88
CA VAL A 40 5.42 1.91 10.12
C VAL A 40 5.23 2.98 9.06
N ALA A 41 6.28 3.75 8.74
CA ALA A 41 6.19 4.79 7.70
C ALA A 41 5.82 4.22 6.33
N ARG A 42 6.34 3.04 5.98
CA ARG A 42 6.06 2.40 4.69
C ARG A 42 4.68 1.74 4.64
N VAL A 43 4.18 1.21 5.76
CA VAL A 43 2.79 0.74 5.87
C VAL A 43 1.82 1.90 5.65
N GLU A 44 2.12 3.09 6.19
CA GLU A 44 1.31 4.29 5.97
C GLU A 44 1.35 4.78 4.51
N ASP A 45 2.50 4.70 3.83
CA ASP A 45 2.60 4.99 2.39
C ASP A 45 1.80 3.97 1.55
N LEU A 46 1.88 2.67 1.88
CA LEU A 46 1.09 1.62 1.22
C LEU A 46 -0.41 1.87 1.42
N ARG A 47 -0.81 2.20 2.64
CA ARG A 47 -2.19 2.55 2.98
C ARG A 47 -2.70 3.71 2.12
N ARG A 48 -1.93 4.80 1.99
CA ARG A 48 -2.31 5.93 1.13
C ARG A 48 -2.42 5.54 -0.34
N ALA A 49 -1.50 4.72 -0.85
CA ALA A 49 -1.53 4.25 -2.23
C ALA A 49 -2.78 3.41 -2.52
N VAL A 50 -3.13 2.49 -1.62
CA VAL A 50 -4.33 1.66 -1.69
C VAL A 50 -5.61 2.52 -1.68
N ILE A 51 -5.70 3.49 -0.77
CA ILE A 51 -6.86 4.41 -0.70
C ILE A 51 -6.98 5.23 -1.97
N ALA A 52 -5.88 5.81 -2.47
CA ALA A 52 -5.88 6.62 -3.68
C ALA A 52 -6.30 5.81 -4.92
N ALA A 53 -5.85 4.56 -5.02
CA ALA A 53 -6.20 3.66 -6.11
C ALA A 53 -7.67 3.17 -6.01
N SER A 54 -8.17 2.92 -4.80
CA SER A 54 -9.59 2.65 -4.56
C SER A 54 -10.47 3.85 -4.97
N LEU A 55 -10.07 5.08 -4.63
CA LEU A 55 -10.77 6.31 -5.05
C LEU A 55 -10.72 6.52 -6.58
N ALA A 56 -9.69 6.02 -7.24
CA ALA A 56 -9.59 5.99 -8.70
C ALA A 56 -10.42 4.88 -9.36
N GLY A 57 -11.12 4.05 -8.57
CA GLY A 57 -12.00 2.99 -9.05
C GLY A 57 -11.31 1.67 -9.38
N VAL A 58 -10.09 1.44 -8.88
CA VAL A 58 -9.41 0.13 -9.00
C VAL A 58 -10.13 -0.88 -8.10
N SER A 59 -10.30 -2.10 -8.60
CA SER A 59 -10.97 -3.17 -7.84
C SER A 59 -10.12 -3.59 -6.64
N ARG A 60 -10.77 -3.98 -5.53
CA ARG A 60 -10.07 -4.47 -4.33
C ARG A 60 -9.22 -5.70 -4.62
N GLU A 61 -9.66 -6.56 -5.54
CA GLU A 61 -8.94 -7.77 -5.96
C GLU A 61 -7.64 -7.43 -6.71
N ASP A 62 -7.65 -6.39 -7.53
CA ASP A 62 -6.44 -5.91 -8.22
C ASP A 62 -5.49 -5.20 -7.25
N LEU A 63 -6.02 -4.45 -6.28
CA LEU A 63 -5.22 -3.83 -5.23
C LEU A 63 -4.53 -4.87 -4.35
N ALA A 64 -5.24 -5.92 -3.94
CA ALA A 64 -4.72 -7.03 -3.17
C ALA A 64 -3.57 -7.72 -3.91
N ARG A 65 -3.78 -7.98 -5.21
CA ARG A 65 -2.76 -8.57 -6.09
C ARG A 65 -1.55 -7.67 -6.31
N ASP A 66 -1.75 -6.36 -6.44
CA ASP A 66 -0.66 -5.41 -6.68
C ASP A 66 0.15 -5.11 -5.41
N ALA A 67 -0.49 -5.17 -4.24
CA ALA A 67 0.14 -4.98 -2.94
C ALA A 67 0.68 -6.29 -2.32
N ASP A 68 0.44 -7.43 -2.96
CA ASP A 68 0.77 -8.78 -2.48
C ASP A 68 0.24 -9.05 -1.06
N VAL A 69 -1.00 -8.63 -0.81
CA VAL A 69 -1.70 -8.84 0.47
C VAL A 69 -3.06 -9.48 0.24
N ASP A 70 -3.63 -10.01 1.31
CA ASP A 70 -4.97 -10.55 1.28
C ASP A 70 -6.02 -9.45 1.01
N VAL A 71 -7.09 -9.80 0.30
CA VAL A 71 -8.16 -8.83 -0.02
C VAL A 71 -8.84 -8.29 1.23
N ALA A 72 -8.87 -9.08 2.31
CA ALA A 72 -9.38 -8.66 3.61
C ALA A 72 -8.55 -7.51 4.21
N VAL A 73 -7.23 -7.50 4.00
CA VAL A 73 -6.35 -6.42 4.45
C VAL A 73 -6.65 -5.13 3.69
N VAL A 74 -6.90 -5.22 2.38
CA VAL A 74 -7.33 -4.07 1.57
C VAL A 74 -8.67 -3.52 2.05
N ASP A 75 -9.62 -4.39 2.37
CA ASP A 75 -10.95 -3.99 2.84
C ASP A 75 -10.89 -3.25 4.19
N ASP A 76 -10.05 -3.73 5.10
CA ASP A 76 -9.81 -3.12 6.41
C ASP A 76 -9.18 -1.72 6.27
N LEU A 77 -8.15 -1.60 5.41
CA LEU A 77 -7.47 -0.33 5.14
C LEU A 77 -8.40 0.73 4.52
N VAL A 78 -9.27 0.32 3.60
CA VAL A 78 -10.26 1.21 2.96
C VAL A 78 -11.37 1.58 3.96
N SER A 79 -11.83 0.63 4.77
CA SER A 79 -12.89 0.85 5.76
C SER A 79 -12.46 1.76 6.90
N GLU A 80 -11.24 1.59 7.45
CA GLU A 80 -10.71 2.50 8.46
C GLU A 80 -10.54 3.94 7.91
N SER A 81 -10.19 4.11 6.63
CA SER A 81 -10.08 5.45 6.04
C SER A 81 -11.42 6.16 5.95
N ALA A 82 -12.52 5.42 5.75
CA ALA A 82 -13.87 5.97 5.76
C ALA A 82 -14.28 6.40 7.18
N ALA A 83 -13.85 5.67 8.22
CA ALA A 83 -14.13 5.97 9.62
C ALA A 83 -13.39 7.23 10.12
N GLN A 84 -12.19 7.53 9.61
CA GLN A 84 -11.42 8.71 9.99
C GLN A 84 -11.89 10.02 9.31
N SER A 85 -12.80 9.94 8.34
CA SER A 85 -13.37 11.10 7.64
C SER A 85 -14.77 11.52 8.16
N SER A 86 -15.25 10.90 9.25
CA SER A 86 -16.56 11.16 9.89
C SER A 86 -16.46 12.05 11.12
#